data_AF-A0A2V8UKR7-F1
#
_entry.id   AF-A0A2V8UKR7-F1
#
_cell.length_a   1.000
_cell.length_b   1.000
_cell.length_c   1.000
_cell.angle_alpha   90.00
_cell.angle_beta   90.00
_cell.angle_gamma   90.00
#
_symmetry.space_group_name_H-M   'P 1'
#
loop_
_entity.id
_entity.type
_entity.pdbx_description
1 polymer ?
#
loop_
_entity_poly.entity_id
_entity_poly.type
_entity_poly.pdbx_seq_one_letter_code
_entity_poly.pdbx_strand_id
1 'polypeptide(L)'
;MDACCFPRSELDDRATVAISFPISAPSKFIPGNATGVRYHGLDEMGLIAVSGQPGCRFEEVARITANRLGFELVTASRIAALVEKEFAPLASVPHRAYLDLVASIVARLATTHHLVMCGDGLELLSKQLPGMLRVHIVAPDSVRVGNIMLDERLDRPAARQAIRAAEEHQRAERKQRFGVSGLPAHLFDLVLNAEQLDTEHLADLIVNAAHSSGLIERGYLSAAAEAQLQFRCRLRLSKHGIVPPDKVALPRKSFAHPSEEIFANLLDFYRIPWEYEPRSFPIQWDRDGKVSEAFTPDFYLTEFDLYVELTTMKQSLVTRKNRKVKLLRQLYPHVNIQVFYQKDFANLIFKYGLAERTAKV
;
A
#
# COMPACT_ATOMS: atom_id res chain seq x y z
N MET A 1 -82.73 -15.63 -7.10
CA MET A 1 -83.30 -14.38 -6.59
C MET A 1 -82.17 -13.46 -6.18
N ASP A 2 -81.63 -12.54 -6.95
CA ASP A 2 -81.60 -12.16 -8.38
C ASP A 2 -80.63 -10.96 -8.36
N ALA A 3 -79.48 -11.01 -9.02
CA ALA A 3 -79.28 -10.65 -10.42
C ALA A 3 -79.58 -9.17 -10.75
N CYS A 4 -78.56 -8.52 -11.34
CA CYS A 4 -78.64 -7.45 -12.34
C CYS A 4 -78.95 -6.00 -11.87
N CYS A 5 -78.04 -5.06 -12.16
CA CYS A 5 -78.10 -4.32 -13.43
C CYS A 5 -76.89 -3.40 -13.69
N PHE A 6 -76.47 -3.44 -14.96
CA PHE A 6 -75.45 -2.70 -15.72
C PHE A 6 -75.88 -1.23 -16.01
N PRO A 7 -75.02 -0.29 -16.50
CA PRO A 7 -74.48 -0.34 -17.88
C PRO A 7 -73.05 0.18 -18.15
N ARG A 8 -72.56 -0.28 -19.32
CA ARG A 8 -71.37 0.12 -20.10
C ARG A 8 -71.70 1.27 -21.06
N SER A 9 -70.71 2.13 -21.34
CA SER A 9 -70.23 2.62 -22.67
C SER A 9 -69.50 3.97 -22.49
N GLU A 10 -68.16 4.07 -22.67
CA GLU A 10 -67.43 4.46 -23.91
C GLU A 10 -67.82 5.86 -24.43
N LEU A 11 -66.96 6.84 -24.74
CA LEU A 11 -65.52 7.00 -25.03
C LEU A 11 -65.04 8.32 -24.32
N ASP A 12 -63.80 8.80 -24.24
CA ASP A 12 -62.57 8.72 -25.05
C ASP A 12 -61.46 9.37 -24.18
N ASP A 13 -60.26 8.80 -24.12
CA ASP A 13 -58.97 9.52 -24.09
C ASP A 13 -57.81 8.59 -23.70
N ARG A 14 -57.10 8.17 -24.75
CA ARG A 14 -55.63 8.15 -24.87
C ARG A 14 -54.83 8.16 -23.56
N ALA A 15 -54.26 7.01 -23.20
CA ALA A 15 -52.81 6.77 -23.16
C ALA A 15 -52.47 5.59 -22.24
N THR A 16 -51.96 4.54 -22.86
CA THR A 16 -51.26 3.43 -22.20
C THR A 16 -50.12 3.97 -21.32
N VAL A 17 -50.30 3.97 -20.01
CA VAL A 17 -49.18 4.16 -19.07
C VAL A 17 -48.37 2.85 -19.07
N ALA A 18 -47.42 2.79 -19.99
CA ALA A 18 -46.30 1.88 -19.92
C ALA A 18 -45.52 2.19 -18.63
N ILE A 19 -45.30 1.15 -17.83
CA ILE A 19 -44.38 1.19 -16.69
C ILE A 19 -42.98 1.41 -17.27
N SER A 20 -42.56 2.68 -17.32
CA SER A 20 -41.25 3.11 -17.75
C SER A 20 -40.33 3.22 -16.55
N PHE A 21 -39.34 2.33 -16.49
CA PHE A 21 -38.16 2.48 -15.65
C PHE A 21 -37.41 3.75 -16.08
N PRO A 22 -37.05 4.67 -15.18
CA PRO A 22 -36.17 5.77 -15.54
C PRO A 22 -34.75 5.22 -15.75
N ILE A 23 -34.42 4.98 -17.02
CA ILE A 23 -33.05 4.91 -17.51
C ILE A 23 -32.45 6.30 -17.35
N SER A 24 -31.71 6.51 -16.27
CA SER A 24 -30.78 7.63 -16.15
C SER A 24 -29.45 7.21 -16.74
N ALA A 25 -29.03 7.94 -17.76
CA ALA A 25 -27.85 7.69 -18.58
C ALA A 25 -26.55 7.54 -17.76
N PRO A 26 -25.59 6.72 -18.22
CA PRO A 26 -24.31 6.60 -17.56
C PRO A 26 -23.57 7.93 -17.62
N SER A 27 -23.34 8.53 -16.46
CA SER A 27 -22.43 9.68 -16.36
C SER A 27 -21.04 9.23 -16.83
N LYS A 28 -20.42 10.09 -17.63
CA LYS A 28 -19.14 9.88 -18.30
C LYS A 28 -18.12 9.27 -17.34
N PHE A 29 -17.78 8.02 -17.59
CA PHE A 29 -16.62 7.35 -17.04
C PHE A 29 -15.38 8.12 -17.50
N ILE A 30 -14.83 8.95 -16.62
CA ILE A 30 -13.48 9.50 -16.80
C ILE A 30 -12.55 8.30 -16.61
N PRO A 31 -11.74 7.87 -17.60
CA PRO A 31 -10.80 6.78 -17.40
C PRO A 31 -9.66 7.29 -16.52
N GLY A 32 -9.81 7.16 -15.21
CA GLY A 32 -8.68 7.19 -14.29
C GLY A 32 -7.80 5.97 -14.58
N ASN A 33 -6.50 6.20 -14.78
CA ASN A 33 -5.47 5.19 -15.03
C ASN A 33 -5.58 4.01 -14.05
N ALA A 34 -6.29 2.96 -14.45
CA ALA A 34 -6.31 1.67 -13.79
C ALA A 34 -5.23 0.78 -14.42
N THR A 35 -3.98 1.02 -14.06
CA THR A 35 -2.95 -0.04 -14.04
C THR A 35 -2.91 -0.63 -12.64
N GLY A 36 -4.07 -1.12 -12.17
CA GLY A 36 -4.15 -1.90 -10.93
C GLY A 36 -3.78 -3.34 -11.24
N VAL A 37 -2.51 -3.70 -11.05
CA VAL A 37 -2.16 -5.10 -10.82
C VAL A 37 -2.95 -5.54 -9.59
N ARG A 38 -3.78 -6.57 -9.69
CA ARG A 38 -4.43 -7.16 -8.50
C ARG A 38 -3.33 -7.89 -7.74
N TYR A 39 -2.96 -7.35 -6.59
CA TYR A 39 -1.94 -7.94 -5.73
C TYR A 39 -2.60 -9.05 -4.92
N HIS A 40 -2.40 -10.30 -5.32
CA HIS A 40 -2.84 -11.45 -4.54
C HIS A 40 -1.93 -11.59 -3.30
N GLY A 41 -2.51 -11.73 -2.11
CA GLY A 41 -1.78 -12.06 -0.87
C GLY A 41 -1.43 -10.90 0.07
N LEU A 42 -1.57 -9.63 -0.33
CA LEU A 42 -1.27 -8.50 0.59
C LEU A 42 -2.33 -8.31 1.69
N ASP A 43 -3.53 -8.85 1.48
CA ASP A 43 -4.62 -8.81 2.47
C ASP A 43 -4.59 -10.01 3.42
N GLU A 44 -3.67 -10.97 3.22
CA GLU A 44 -3.65 -12.24 3.96
C GLU A 44 -3.09 -12.10 5.38
N MET A 45 -2.66 -10.92 5.82
CA MET A 45 -2.09 -10.71 7.16
C MET A 45 -3.02 -9.92 8.07
N GLY A 46 -2.99 -10.25 9.36
CA GLY A 46 -3.60 -9.46 10.43
C GLY A 46 -2.80 -8.20 10.74
N LEU A 47 -3.28 -7.03 10.31
CA LEU A 47 -2.70 -5.73 10.64
C LEU A 47 -3.72 -4.82 11.31
N ILE A 48 -3.35 -4.24 12.44
CA ILE A 48 -4.13 -3.20 13.13
C ILE A 48 -3.25 -1.96 13.25
N ALA A 49 -3.76 -0.80 12.85
CA ALA A 49 -3.12 0.49 13.09
C ALA A 49 -3.93 1.24 14.15
N VAL A 50 -3.29 1.55 15.28
CA VAL A 50 -3.90 2.32 16.38
C VAL A 50 -3.21 3.68 16.47
N SER A 51 -3.99 4.74 16.36
CA SER A 51 -3.56 6.11 16.61
C SER A 51 -4.55 6.82 17.54
N GLY A 52 -4.21 8.02 17.99
CA GLY A 52 -5.11 8.79 18.83
C GLY A 52 -4.63 10.19 19.11
N GLN A 53 -5.52 11.00 19.68
CA GLN A 53 -5.17 12.33 20.13
C GLN A 53 -4.24 12.28 21.36
N PRO A 54 -3.40 13.30 21.58
CA PRO A 54 -2.59 13.40 22.79
C PRO A 54 -3.46 13.35 24.06
N GLY A 55 -3.04 12.59 25.07
CA GLY A 55 -3.78 12.40 26.32
C GLY A 55 -4.88 11.32 26.26
N CYS A 56 -5.05 10.60 25.15
CA CYS A 56 -6.01 9.49 25.04
C CYS A 56 -5.45 8.10 25.43
N ARG A 57 -4.18 8.00 25.84
CA ARG A 57 -3.50 6.74 26.20
C ARG A 57 -3.65 5.62 25.15
N PHE A 58 -3.67 5.98 23.87
CA PHE A 58 -3.86 5.02 22.77
C PHE A 58 -2.74 3.98 22.65
N GLU A 59 -1.53 4.29 23.13
CA GLU A 59 -0.43 3.31 23.21
C GLU A 59 -0.75 2.16 24.17
N GLU A 60 -1.41 2.46 25.29
CA GLU A 60 -1.84 1.47 26.26
C GLU A 60 -2.95 0.59 25.68
N VAL A 61 -3.92 1.19 24.99
CA VAL A 61 -4.96 0.45 24.27
C VAL A 61 -4.35 -0.47 23.21
N ALA A 62 -3.37 0.01 22.44
CA ALA A 62 -2.66 -0.80 21.45
C ALA A 62 -1.93 -1.97 22.11
N ARG A 63 -1.26 -1.75 23.25
CA ARG A 63 -0.55 -2.78 24.01
C ARG A 63 -1.48 -3.86 24.55
N ILE A 64 -2.61 -3.47 25.15
CA ILE A 64 -3.63 -4.40 25.65
C ILE A 64 -4.22 -5.21 24.49
N THR A 65 -4.55 -4.54 23.39
CA THR A 65 -5.08 -5.18 22.17
C THR A 65 -4.09 -6.21 21.61
N ALA A 66 -2.82 -5.85 21.47
CA ALA A 66 -1.77 -6.75 20.98
C ALA A 66 -1.64 -7.99 21.87
N ASN A 67 -1.63 -7.80 23.19
CA ASN A 67 -1.55 -8.89 24.15
C ASN A 67 -2.75 -9.84 24.05
N ARG A 68 -3.98 -9.31 24.00
CA ARG A 68 -5.21 -10.11 23.92
C ARG A 68 -5.33 -10.90 22.62
N LEU A 69 -4.86 -10.34 21.51
CA LEU A 69 -4.86 -11.00 20.21
C LEU A 69 -3.66 -11.93 19.99
N GLY A 70 -2.62 -11.87 20.85
CA GLY A 70 -1.34 -12.52 20.60
C GLY A 70 -0.59 -11.94 19.39
N PHE A 71 -0.88 -10.69 19.03
CA PHE A 71 -0.23 -9.99 17.92
C PHE A 71 1.03 -9.29 18.41
N GLU A 72 2.00 -9.13 17.52
CA GLU A 72 3.24 -8.43 17.84
C GLU A 72 3.02 -6.90 17.85
N LEU A 73 3.37 -6.25 18.96
CA LEU A 73 3.28 -4.80 19.10
C LEU A 73 4.46 -4.10 18.41
N VAL A 74 4.15 -3.15 17.53
CA VAL A 74 5.11 -2.33 16.80
C VAL A 74 4.84 -0.85 17.09
N THR A 75 5.58 -0.29 18.05
CA THR A 75 5.48 1.13 18.45
C THR A 75 6.32 2.04 17.54
N ALA A 76 6.07 3.36 17.59
CA ALA A 76 6.89 4.35 16.90
C ALA A 76 8.39 4.26 17.27
N SER A 77 8.71 4.03 18.55
CA SER A 77 10.09 3.84 19.01
C SER A 77 10.74 2.58 18.43
N ARG A 78 9.98 1.48 18.35
CA ARG A 78 10.44 0.23 17.75
C ARG A 78 10.65 0.38 16.24
N ILE A 79 9.76 1.08 15.54
CA ILE A 79 9.93 1.43 14.12
C ILE A 79 11.24 2.21 13.93
N ALA A 80 11.48 3.25 14.73
CA ALA A 80 12.71 4.05 14.61
C ALA A 80 13.98 3.20 14.77
N ALA A 81 14.01 2.31 15.77
CA ALA A 81 15.15 1.41 15.99
C ALA A 81 15.37 0.41 14.83
N LEU A 82 14.29 -0.13 14.26
CA LEU A 82 14.37 -1.03 13.11
C LEU A 82 14.82 -0.30 11.84
N VAL A 83 14.34 0.92 11.60
CA VAL A 83 14.79 1.77 10.48
C VAL A 83 16.28 2.08 10.61
N GLU A 84 16.73 2.50 11.79
CA GLU A 84 18.13 2.85 12.03
C GLU A 84 19.06 1.66 11.80
N LYS A 85 18.65 0.46 12.21
CA LYS A 85 19.41 -0.78 12.00
C LYS A 85 19.54 -1.17 10.52
N GLU A 86 18.50 -0.96 9.71
CA GLU A 86 18.45 -1.44 8.33
C GLU A 86 18.87 -0.41 7.29
N PHE A 87 18.66 0.88 7.58
CA PHE A 87 18.85 1.96 6.64
C PHE A 87 19.82 2.99 7.23
N ALA A 88 19.26 3.99 7.89
CA ALA A 88 19.98 5.11 8.50
C ALA A 88 19.11 5.65 9.63
N PRO A 89 19.68 6.41 10.59
CA PRO A 89 18.89 7.03 11.65
C PRO A 89 17.69 7.80 11.07
N LEU A 90 16.50 7.62 11.65
CA LEU A 90 15.25 8.17 11.08
C LEU A 90 15.32 9.70 10.87
N ALA A 91 16.07 10.40 11.71
CA ALA A 91 16.31 11.84 11.61
C ALA A 91 17.07 12.27 10.33
N SER A 92 17.86 11.36 9.74
CA SER A 92 18.59 11.59 8.49
C SER A 92 17.78 11.25 7.24
N VAL A 93 16.65 10.58 7.41
CA VAL A 93 15.80 10.11 6.31
C VAL A 93 14.81 11.21 5.91
N PRO A 94 14.69 11.53 4.61
CA PRO A 94 13.64 12.41 4.11
C PRO A 94 12.25 12.00 4.60
N HIS A 95 11.48 12.95 5.19
CA HIS A 95 10.16 12.67 5.75
C HIS A 95 9.19 11.97 4.77
N ARG A 96 9.29 12.28 3.46
CA ARG A 96 8.45 11.66 2.42
C ARG A 96 8.72 10.16 2.21
N ALA A 97 9.89 9.67 2.63
CA ALA A 97 10.27 8.26 2.54
C ALA A 97 9.74 7.42 3.72
N TYR A 98 9.17 8.07 4.75
CA TYR A 98 8.76 7.43 6.00
C TYR A 98 7.83 6.22 5.77
N LEU A 99 6.75 6.38 5.00
CA LEU A 99 5.80 5.28 4.77
C LEU A 99 6.44 4.10 4.03
N ASP A 100 7.38 4.35 3.12
CA ASP A 100 8.04 3.28 2.37
C ASP A 100 9.04 2.51 3.25
N LEU A 101 9.71 3.20 4.19
CA LEU A 101 10.52 2.55 5.21
C LEU A 101 9.68 1.69 6.14
N VAL A 102 8.59 2.25 6.68
CA VAL A 102 7.73 1.52 7.61
C VAL A 102 7.10 0.33 6.90
N ALA A 103 6.64 0.49 5.66
CA ALA A 103 6.09 -0.63 4.89
C ALA A 103 7.11 -1.74 4.64
N SER A 104 8.38 -1.40 4.37
CA SER A 104 9.48 -2.37 4.23
C SER A 104 9.69 -3.16 5.53
N ILE A 105 9.69 -2.51 6.69
CA ILE A 105 9.82 -3.18 8.00
C ILE A 105 8.59 -4.06 8.29
N VAL A 106 7.39 -3.50 8.08
CA VAL A 106 6.12 -4.17 8.35
C VAL A 106 5.97 -5.43 7.51
N ALA A 107 6.30 -5.40 6.22
CA ALA A 107 6.21 -6.59 5.38
C ALA A 107 7.14 -7.71 5.87
N ARG A 108 8.36 -7.38 6.27
CA ARG A 108 9.29 -8.37 6.82
C ARG A 108 8.74 -9.02 8.09
N LEU A 109 8.23 -8.22 9.03
CA LEU A 109 7.63 -8.74 10.27
C LEU A 109 6.35 -9.56 10.00
N ALA A 110 5.55 -9.13 9.02
CA ALA A 110 4.28 -9.75 8.67
C ALA A 110 4.40 -11.16 8.07
N THR A 111 5.61 -11.61 7.70
CA THR A 111 5.87 -13.00 7.27
C THR A 111 5.78 -14.02 8.40
N THR A 112 5.89 -13.56 9.64
CA THR A 112 5.98 -14.42 10.83
C THR A 112 5.00 -14.04 11.92
N HIS A 113 4.52 -12.78 11.92
CA HIS A 113 3.65 -12.27 12.98
C HIS A 113 2.50 -11.45 12.39
N HIS A 114 1.34 -11.50 13.01
CA HIS A 114 0.33 -10.46 12.88
C HIS A 114 0.72 -9.27 13.75
N LEU A 115 0.37 -8.05 13.35
CA LEU A 115 0.93 -6.84 13.96
C LEU A 115 -0.17 -5.89 14.45
N VAL A 116 0.05 -5.35 15.66
CA VAL A 116 -0.60 -4.13 16.12
C VAL A 116 0.43 -3.01 16.07
N MET A 117 0.24 -2.08 15.16
CA MET A 117 1.10 -0.92 14.98
C MET A 117 0.50 0.27 15.72
N CYS A 118 1.35 1.00 16.46
CA CYS A 118 0.92 2.17 17.22
C CYS A 118 1.72 3.40 16.81
N GLY A 119 1.01 4.44 16.35
CA GLY A 119 1.61 5.71 15.96
C GLY A 119 0.73 6.54 15.02
N ASP A 120 0.89 7.86 15.09
CA ASP A 120 0.16 8.81 14.23
C ASP A 120 0.61 8.67 12.76
N GLY A 121 -0.36 8.69 11.83
CA GLY A 121 -0.09 8.58 10.39
C GLY A 121 0.08 7.15 9.86
N LEU A 122 0.12 6.13 10.72
CA LEU A 122 0.32 4.74 10.29
C LEU A 122 -0.88 4.19 9.52
N GLU A 123 -2.10 4.71 9.74
CA GLU A 123 -3.29 4.37 8.95
C GLU A 123 -3.15 4.70 7.45
N LEU A 124 -2.24 5.59 7.08
CA LEU A 124 -1.93 5.93 5.69
C LEU A 124 -1.17 4.81 4.95
N LEU A 125 -0.60 3.84 5.68
CA LEU A 125 0.01 2.64 5.11
C LEU A 125 -1.01 1.75 4.39
N SER A 126 -2.32 1.93 4.62
CA SER A 126 -3.39 1.24 3.89
C SER A 126 -3.30 1.36 2.36
N LYS A 127 -2.66 2.43 1.86
CA LYS A 127 -2.37 2.60 0.42
C LYS A 127 -1.38 1.57 -0.12
N GLN A 128 -0.55 1.00 0.75
CA GLN A 128 0.52 0.07 0.40
C GLN A 128 0.23 -1.36 0.87
N LEU A 129 -0.41 -1.46 2.04
CA LEU A 129 -0.77 -2.67 2.77
C LEU A 129 -2.29 -2.64 2.99
N PRO A 130 -3.08 -3.10 2.00
CA PRO A 130 -4.53 -3.16 2.15
C PRO A 130 -4.95 -4.15 3.26
N GLY A 131 -6.22 -4.11 3.63
CA GLY A 131 -6.79 -5.07 4.59
C GLY A 131 -6.50 -4.81 6.07
N MET A 132 -5.85 -3.69 6.43
CA MET A 132 -5.63 -3.30 7.82
C MET A 132 -6.88 -2.74 8.51
N LEU A 133 -7.04 -3.03 9.81
CA LEU A 133 -8.03 -2.38 10.67
C LEU A 133 -7.45 -1.08 11.24
N ARG A 134 -8.04 0.07 10.90
CA ARG A 134 -7.55 1.40 11.28
C ARG A 134 -8.41 1.97 12.40
N VAL A 135 -7.80 2.22 13.54
CA VAL A 135 -8.46 2.67 14.77
C VAL A 135 -7.90 4.00 15.21
N HIS A 136 -8.78 4.95 15.54
CA HIS A 136 -8.41 6.24 16.12
C HIS A 136 -9.09 6.47 17.46
N ILE A 137 -8.32 6.84 18.49
CA ILE A 137 -8.85 7.12 19.82
C ILE A 137 -8.94 8.64 20.06
N VAL A 138 -10.13 9.08 20.42
CA VAL A 138 -10.45 10.48 20.74
C VAL A 138 -10.99 10.57 22.16
N ALA A 139 -10.94 11.76 22.76
CA ALA A 139 -11.58 12.01 24.05
C ALA A 139 -11.86 13.50 24.23
N PRO A 140 -12.84 13.88 25.08
CA PRO A 140 -13.06 15.27 25.45
C PRO A 140 -11.82 15.89 26.10
N ASP A 141 -11.67 17.22 25.97
CA ASP A 141 -10.55 17.97 26.56
C ASP A 141 -10.37 17.69 28.06
N SER A 142 -11.48 17.60 28.81
CA SER A 142 -11.47 17.31 30.25
C SER A 142 -10.78 15.98 30.59
N VAL A 143 -11.06 14.93 29.82
CA VAL A 143 -10.48 13.60 30.02
C VAL A 143 -9.00 13.60 29.65
N ARG A 144 -8.66 14.17 28.48
CA ARG A 144 -7.25 14.24 28.01
C ARG A 144 -6.38 15.03 28.99
N VAL A 145 -6.87 16.19 29.44
CA VAL A 145 -6.19 17.03 30.45
C VAL A 145 -6.02 16.26 31.74
N GLY A 146 -7.07 15.57 32.23
CA GLY A 146 -6.99 14.75 33.43
C GLY A 146 -5.92 13.66 33.34
N ASN A 147 -5.84 12.96 32.20
CA ASN A 147 -4.83 11.92 31.97
C ASN A 147 -3.41 12.50 32.00
N ILE A 148 -3.16 13.60 31.26
CA ILE A 148 -1.83 14.24 31.23
C ILE A 148 -1.43 14.79 32.60
N MET A 149 -2.38 15.36 33.37
CA MET A 149 -2.11 15.80 34.74
C MET A 149 -1.60 14.65 35.61
N LEU A 150 -2.18 13.45 35.49
CA LEU A 150 -1.78 12.27 36.26
C LEU A 150 -0.47 11.66 35.74
N ASP A 151 -0.34 11.51 34.42
CA ASP A 151 0.79 10.85 33.77
C ASP A 151 2.09 11.65 33.92
N GLU A 152 2.01 12.98 33.76
CA GLU A 152 3.16 13.88 33.80
C GLU A 152 3.28 14.65 35.12
N ARG A 153 2.34 14.45 36.07
CA ARG A 153 2.26 15.16 37.36
C ARG A 153 2.22 16.69 37.20
N LEU A 154 1.40 17.15 36.27
CA LEU A 154 1.23 18.56 35.92
C LEU A 154 -0.03 19.16 36.54
N ASP A 155 -0.02 20.47 36.75
CA ASP A 155 -1.24 21.21 37.04
C ASP A 155 -2.09 21.39 35.78
N ARG A 156 -3.36 21.82 35.96
CA ARG A 156 -4.31 21.92 34.84
C ARG A 156 -3.85 22.88 33.73
N PRO A 157 -3.30 24.08 34.03
CA PRO A 157 -2.72 24.96 33.00
C PRO A 157 -1.56 24.32 32.22
N ALA A 158 -0.60 23.69 32.90
CA ALA A 158 0.54 23.05 32.25
C ALA A 158 0.11 21.83 31.42
N ALA A 159 -0.81 21.01 31.91
CA ALA A 159 -1.35 19.88 31.15
C ALA A 159 -2.05 20.31 29.86
N ARG A 160 -2.83 21.41 29.89
CA ARG A 160 -3.43 21.99 28.67
C ARG A 160 -2.36 22.50 27.70
N GLN A 161 -1.28 23.08 28.21
CA GLN A 161 -0.17 23.52 27.36
C GLN A 161 0.55 22.33 26.73
N ALA A 162 0.80 21.25 27.48
CA ALA A 162 1.40 20.03 26.99
C ALA A 162 0.56 19.37 25.89
N ILE A 163 -0.77 19.28 26.06
CA ILE A 163 -1.67 18.78 25.01
C ILE A 163 -1.58 19.62 23.74
N ARG A 164 -1.64 20.96 23.86
CA ARG A 164 -1.53 21.84 22.70
C ARG A 164 -0.20 21.66 21.96
N ALA A 165 0.91 21.60 22.71
CA ALA A 165 2.24 21.38 22.14
C ALA A 165 2.33 20.02 21.43
N ALA A 166 1.77 18.97 22.03
CA ALA A 166 1.74 17.63 21.42
C ALA A 166 0.88 17.59 20.15
N GLU A 167 -0.29 18.25 20.14
CA GLU A 167 -1.15 18.34 18.95
C GLU A 167 -0.46 19.13 17.82
N GLU A 168 0.23 20.22 18.15
CA GLU A 168 1.03 20.99 17.20
C GLU A 168 2.17 20.15 16.62
N HIS A 169 2.86 19.38 17.47
CA HIS A 169 3.93 18.47 17.05
C HIS A 169 3.40 17.39 16.08
N GLN A 170 2.34 16.67 16.46
CA GLN A 170 1.70 15.67 15.57
C GLN A 170 1.24 16.29 14.25
N ARG A 171 0.64 17.49 14.29
CA ARG A 171 0.22 18.22 13.08
C ARG A 171 1.41 18.57 12.17
N ALA A 172 2.51 19.03 12.76
CA ALA A 172 3.73 19.36 12.03
C ALA A 172 4.36 18.12 11.40
N GLU A 173 4.50 17.03 12.17
CA GLU A 173 5.03 15.75 11.68
C GLU A 173 4.19 15.21 10.53
N ARG A 174 2.86 15.20 10.64
CA ARG A 174 1.98 14.77 9.54
C ARG A 174 2.14 15.62 8.29
N LYS A 175 2.24 16.93 8.44
CA LYS A 175 2.44 17.84 7.30
C LYS A 175 3.78 17.56 6.61
N GLN A 176 4.84 17.32 7.37
CA GLN A 176 6.17 17.02 6.84
C GLN A 176 6.25 15.65 6.16
N ARG A 177 5.70 14.61 6.81
CA ARG A 177 5.78 13.21 6.34
C ARG A 177 4.78 12.90 5.23
N PHE A 178 3.56 13.41 5.33
CA PHE A 178 2.42 12.98 4.51
C PHE A 178 1.81 14.11 3.67
N GLY A 179 2.22 15.36 3.89
CA GLY A 179 1.64 16.53 3.21
C GLY A 179 0.20 16.84 3.63
N VAL A 180 -0.30 16.23 4.70
CA VAL A 180 -1.65 16.47 5.25
C VAL A 180 -1.57 17.07 6.65
N SER A 181 -2.45 18.02 6.96
CA SER A 181 -2.51 18.68 8.27
C SER A 181 -3.46 18.00 9.26
N GLY A 182 -4.34 17.14 8.78
CA GLY A 182 -5.31 16.43 9.61
C GLY A 182 -5.72 15.11 8.97
N LEU A 183 -6.38 14.27 9.76
CA LEU A 183 -6.85 12.96 9.36
C LEU A 183 -8.38 12.98 9.40
N PRO A 184 -9.06 13.02 8.24
CA PRO A 184 -10.52 12.97 8.23
C PRO A 184 -11.02 11.58 8.68
N ALA A 185 -12.21 11.55 9.28
CA ALA A 185 -12.76 10.34 9.91
C ALA A 185 -12.86 9.12 8.96
N HIS A 186 -13.07 9.33 7.66
CA HIS A 186 -13.15 8.25 6.67
C HIS A 186 -11.83 7.50 6.42
N LEU A 187 -10.71 7.96 7.00
CA LEU A 187 -9.46 7.21 7.00
C LEU A 187 -9.44 6.07 8.02
N PHE A 188 -10.40 6.03 8.93
CA PHE A 188 -10.49 5.04 10.00
C PHE A 188 -11.69 4.14 9.80
N ASP A 189 -11.55 2.90 10.24
CA ASP A 189 -12.64 1.93 10.33
C ASP A 189 -13.38 2.09 11.67
N LEU A 190 -12.64 2.45 12.73
CA LEU A 190 -13.17 2.75 14.06
C LEU A 190 -12.63 4.08 14.58
N VAL A 191 -13.52 4.94 15.06
CA VAL A 191 -13.17 6.11 15.89
C VAL A 191 -13.81 5.89 17.26
N LEU A 192 -12.99 5.65 18.28
CA LEU A 192 -13.46 5.29 19.62
C LEU A 192 -13.28 6.47 20.57
N ASN A 193 -14.35 6.87 21.25
CA ASN A 193 -14.33 7.94 22.22
C ASN A 193 -14.10 7.40 23.65
N ALA A 194 -13.01 7.82 24.28
CA ALA A 194 -12.61 7.42 25.63
C ALA A 194 -13.23 8.28 26.75
N GLU A 195 -14.39 8.90 26.52
CA GLU A 195 -15.08 9.71 27.53
C GLU A 195 -15.58 8.88 28.72
N GLN A 196 -16.18 7.73 28.43
CA GLN A 196 -16.76 6.83 29.44
C GLN A 196 -16.15 5.42 29.40
N LEU A 197 -15.28 5.16 28.42
CA LEU A 197 -14.64 3.87 28.21
C LEU A 197 -13.18 3.97 28.66
N ASP A 198 -12.78 3.08 29.55
CA ASP A 198 -11.36 2.93 29.91
C ASP A 198 -10.58 2.18 28.82
N THR A 199 -9.28 2.03 29.03
CA THR A 199 -8.37 1.40 28.06
C THR A 199 -8.68 -0.07 27.81
N GLU A 200 -9.20 -0.80 28.80
CA GLU A 200 -9.54 -2.22 28.68
C GLU A 200 -10.81 -2.40 27.82
N HIS A 201 -11.84 -1.57 28.06
CA HIS A 201 -13.06 -1.57 27.25
C HIS A 201 -12.78 -1.19 25.79
N LEU A 202 -11.93 -0.18 25.57
CA LEU A 202 -11.53 0.22 24.22
C LEU A 202 -10.78 -0.90 23.50
N ALA A 203 -9.88 -1.59 24.18
CA ALA A 203 -9.18 -2.74 23.62
C ALA A 203 -10.15 -3.88 23.27
N ASP A 204 -11.17 -4.16 24.10
CA ASP A 204 -12.18 -5.18 23.80
C ASP A 204 -12.98 -4.86 22.54
N LEU A 205 -13.31 -3.59 22.31
CA LEU A 205 -13.98 -3.17 21.07
C LEU A 205 -13.10 -3.43 19.84
N ILE A 206 -11.79 -3.17 19.94
CA ILE A 206 -10.86 -3.43 18.83
C ILE A 206 -10.70 -4.94 18.60
N VAL A 207 -10.58 -5.72 19.67
CA VAL A 207 -10.52 -7.20 19.61
C VAL A 207 -11.76 -7.76 18.94
N ASN A 208 -12.95 -7.33 19.36
CA ASN A 208 -14.21 -7.76 18.77
C ASN A 208 -14.32 -7.38 17.29
N ALA A 209 -13.83 -6.20 16.90
CA ALA A 209 -13.79 -5.81 15.49
C ALA A 209 -12.79 -6.64 14.68
N ALA A 210 -11.64 -7.00 15.24
CA ALA A 210 -10.66 -7.89 14.62
C ALA A 210 -11.24 -9.30 14.39
N HIS A 211 -11.96 -9.84 15.37
CA HIS A 211 -12.72 -11.10 15.20
C HIS A 211 -13.79 -10.97 14.12
N SER A 212 -14.65 -9.95 14.20
CA SER A 212 -15.79 -9.78 13.29
C SER A 212 -15.37 -9.54 11.83
N SER A 213 -14.18 -8.99 11.61
CA SER A 213 -13.61 -8.76 10.28
C SER A 213 -12.81 -9.94 9.72
N GLY A 214 -12.72 -11.05 10.47
CA GLY A 214 -11.92 -12.22 10.12
C GLY A 214 -10.42 -11.93 10.09
N LEU A 215 -9.95 -10.88 10.75
CA LEU A 215 -8.54 -10.44 10.70
C LEU A 215 -7.60 -11.47 11.34
N ILE A 216 -8.11 -12.21 12.32
CA ILE A 216 -7.36 -13.20 13.11
C ILE A 216 -7.26 -14.54 12.37
N GLU A 217 -8.19 -14.82 11.45
CA GLU A 217 -8.23 -16.06 10.68
C GLU A 217 -7.30 -16.02 9.46
N ARG A 218 -6.68 -14.87 9.20
CA ARG A 218 -5.79 -14.68 8.06
C ARG A 218 -4.43 -15.31 8.29
N GLY A 219 -3.71 -15.60 7.22
CA GLY A 219 -2.35 -16.14 7.28
C GLY A 219 -1.27 -15.09 7.53
N TYR A 220 -0.04 -15.44 7.19
CA TYR A 220 1.07 -14.48 7.17
C TYR A 220 1.31 -13.98 5.76
N LEU A 221 2.01 -12.86 5.64
CA LEU A 221 2.45 -12.38 4.34
C LEU A 221 3.35 -13.43 3.67
N SER A 222 2.97 -13.90 2.49
CA SER A 222 3.77 -14.88 1.75
C SER A 222 5.14 -14.31 1.38
N ALA A 223 6.16 -15.17 1.26
CA ALA A 223 7.52 -14.75 0.88
C ALA A 223 7.54 -13.99 -0.47
N ALA A 224 6.73 -14.41 -1.44
CA ALA A 224 6.60 -13.74 -2.72
C ALA A 224 5.99 -12.32 -2.58
N ALA A 225 4.95 -12.19 -1.76
CA ALA A 225 4.30 -10.90 -1.52
C ALA A 225 5.17 -9.94 -0.68
N GLU A 226 5.91 -10.46 0.29
CA GLU A 226 6.92 -9.71 1.05
C GLU A 226 7.96 -9.12 0.12
N ALA A 227 8.57 -9.94 -0.72
CA ALA A 227 9.67 -9.51 -1.55
C ALA A 227 9.22 -8.55 -2.66
N GLN A 228 8.01 -8.74 -3.21
CA GLN A 228 7.40 -7.76 -4.11
C GLN A 228 7.20 -6.41 -3.41
N LEU A 229 6.77 -6.40 -2.14
CA LEU A 229 6.64 -5.18 -1.36
C LEU A 229 8.00 -4.54 -1.07
N GLN A 230 9.01 -5.34 -0.71
CA GLN A 230 10.39 -4.88 -0.52
C GLN A 230 10.92 -4.20 -1.76
N PHE A 231 10.78 -4.83 -2.93
CA PHE A 231 11.20 -4.26 -4.20
C PHE A 231 10.52 -2.90 -4.45
N ARG A 232 9.20 -2.83 -4.27
CA ARG A 232 8.43 -1.58 -4.46
C ARG A 232 8.84 -0.49 -3.47
N CYS A 233 9.10 -0.83 -2.22
CA CYS A 233 9.57 0.14 -1.22
C CYS A 233 10.97 0.62 -1.56
N ARG A 234 11.91 -0.29 -1.83
CA ARG A 234 13.28 0.05 -2.23
C ARG A 234 13.34 0.91 -3.48
N LEU A 235 12.51 0.63 -4.49
CA LEU A 235 12.39 1.47 -5.69
C LEU A 235 11.89 2.90 -5.38
N ARG A 236 11.02 3.07 -4.39
CA ARG A 236 10.56 4.40 -3.97
C ARG A 236 11.56 5.09 -3.05
N LEU A 237 12.22 4.35 -2.16
CA LEU A 237 13.30 4.84 -1.29
C LEU A 237 14.50 5.29 -2.11
N SER A 238 14.81 4.60 -3.20
CA SER A 238 15.73 5.07 -4.22
C SER A 238 15.14 6.17 -5.10
N LYS A 239 14.05 6.86 -4.77
CA LYS A 239 13.74 8.22 -5.27
C LYS A 239 14.14 9.30 -4.26
N HIS A 240 14.49 8.88 -3.05
CA HIS A 240 14.89 9.68 -1.90
C HIS A 240 16.36 9.52 -1.47
N GLY A 241 17.14 8.66 -2.14
CA GLY A 241 18.56 8.45 -1.87
C GLY A 241 18.91 7.69 -0.62
N ILE A 242 18.00 6.81 -0.21
CA ILE A 242 18.22 5.89 0.90
C ILE A 242 18.58 4.53 0.29
N VAL A 243 19.78 4.05 0.62
CA VAL A 243 20.32 2.78 0.14
C VAL A 243 20.93 2.04 1.34
N PRO A 244 20.60 0.75 1.58
CA PRO A 244 21.25 -0.03 2.64
C PRO A 244 22.75 -0.23 2.37
N PRO A 245 23.59 -0.32 3.40
CA PRO A 245 25.02 -0.58 3.23
C PRO A 245 25.26 -2.07 2.94
N ASP A 246 25.62 -2.44 1.71
CA ASP A 246 26.84 -3.24 1.46
C ASP A 246 27.13 -3.60 -0.01
N LYS A 247 28.43 -3.86 -0.25
CA LYS A 247 29.14 -4.10 -1.52
C LYS A 247 28.54 -5.20 -2.39
N VAL A 248 28.46 -4.93 -3.70
CA VAL A 248 28.19 -5.96 -4.71
C VAL A 248 29.24 -5.90 -5.82
N ALA A 249 29.86 -7.05 -6.08
CA ALA A 249 30.72 -7.29 -7.23
C ALA A 249 29.84 -7.71 -8.42
N LEU A 250 29.95 -6.99 -9.53
CA LEU A 250 29.10 -7.14 -10.71
C LEU A 250 29.57 -8.31 -11.60
N PRO A 251 28.72 -9.30 -11.92
CA PRO A 251 28.99 -10.22 -13.03
C PRO A 251 28.76 -9.49 -14.37
N ARG A 252 29.79 -9.42 -15.21
CA ARG A 252 29.69 -8.84 -16.56
C ARG A 252 28.92 -9.78 -17.51
N LYS A 253 27.60 -9.59 -17.67
CA LYS A 253 26.82 -10.08 -18.82
C LYS A 253 26.68 -8.96 -19.88
N SER A 254 26.56 -9.33 -21.15
CA SER A 254 26.34 -8.39 -22.27
C SER A 254 24.83 -8.19 -22.47
N PHE A 255 24.34 -6.96 -22.28
CA PHE A 255 22.91 -6.61 -22.41
C PHE A 255 22.61 -5.98 -23.77
N ALA A 256 21.39 -6.15 -24.28
CA ALA A 256 20.96 -5.59 -25.56
C ALA A 256 20.73 -4.06 -25.49
N HIS A 257 20.38 -3.54 -24.32
CA HIS A 257 20.19 -2.10 -24.11
C HIS A 257 20.82 -1.60 -22.80
N PRO A 258 21.38 -0.36 -22.75
CA PRO A 258 21.95 0.19 -21.53
C PRO A 258 20.98 0.22 -20.33
N SER A 259 19.67 0.34 -20.58
CA SER A 259 18.68 0.27 -19.50
C SER A 259 18.56 -1.10 -18.86
N GLU A 260 18.80 -2.17 -19.62
CA GLU A 260 18.78 -3.55 -19.10
C GLU A 260 20.02 -3.80 -18.26
N GLU A 261 21.20 -3.35 -18.70
CA GLU A 261 22.43 -3.45 -17.92
C GLU A 261 22.29 -2.75 -16.58
N ILE A 262 21.75 -1.53 -16.57
CA ILE A 262 21.57 -0.81 -15.31
C ILE A 262 20.51 -1.49 -14.44
N PHE A 263 19.50 -2.14 -15.03
CA PHE A 263 18.46 -2.83 -14.28
C PHE A 263 19.02 -4.10 -13.64
N ALA A 264 19.81 -4.87 -14.39
CA ALA A 264 20.57 -5.99 -13.87
C ALA A 264 21.51 -5.58 -12.73
N ASN A 265 22.27 -4.50 -12.91
CA ASN A 265 23.14 -3.96 -11.86
C ASN A 265 22.34 -3.56 -10.61
N LEU A 266 21.12 -3.06 -10.78
CA LEU A 266 20.22 -2.73 -9.67
C LEU A 266 19.72 -4.01 -8.96
N LEU A 267 19.34 -5.04 -9.71
CA LEU A 267 18.93 -6.33 -9.15
C LEU A 267 20.09 -6.99 -8.39
N ASP A 268 21.28 -6.99 -8.99
CA ASP A 268 22.52 -7.46 -8.36
C ASP A 268 22.82 -6.67 -7.09
N PHE A 269 22.72 -5.34 -7.16
CA PHE A 269 22.88 -4.46 -6.01
C PHE A 269 21.93 -4.84 -4.86
N TYR A 270 20.68 -5.17 -5.18
CA TYR A 270 19.68 -5.62 -4.20
C TYR A 270 19.74 -7.13 -3.88
N ARG A 271 20.70 -7.86 -4.46
CA ARG A 271 20.88 -9.32 -4.34
C ARG A 271 19.63 -10.11 -4.70
N ILE A 272 18.83 -9.59 -5.62
CA ILE A 272 17.66 -10.28 -6.16
C ILE A 272 18.15 -11.28 -7.20
N PRO A 273 17.90 -12.59 -7.09
CA PRO A 273 18.24 -13.53 -8.15
C PRO A 273 17.40 -13.26 -9.40
N TRP A 274 18.06 -13.22 -10.55
CA TRP A 274 17.40 -12.88 -11.80
C TRP A 274 17.99 -13.64 -13.00
N GLU A 275 17.14 -13.81 -14.01
CA GLU A 275 17.45 -14.39 -15.30
C GLU A 275 17.18 -13.35 -16.41
N TYR A 276 18.08 -13.27 -17.38
CA TYR A 276 17.94 -12.42 -18.56
C TYR A 276 17.21 -13.20 -19.65
N GLU A 277 16.19 -12.62 -20.29
CA GLU A 277 15.45 -13.25 -21.39
C GLU A 277 15.13 -14.75 -21.16
N PRO A 278 14.49 -15.08 -20.02
CA PRO A 278 14.40 -16.45 -19.48
C PRO A 278 13.72 -17.44 -20.43
N ARG A 279 12.70 -16.99 -21.15
CA ARG A 279 11.89 -17.79 -22.06
C ARG A 279 11.02 -16.92 -22.96
N SER A 280 10.70 -17.47 -24.13
CA SER A 280 9.80 -16.86 -25.10
C SER A 280 8.40 -17.48 -25.01
N PHE A 281 7.37 -16.64 -25.03
CA PHE A 281 5.97 -17.04 -25.05
C PHE A 281 5.36 -16.80 -26.42
N PRO A 282 4.86 -17.84 -27.11
CA PRO A 282 4.07 -17.67 -28.33
C PRO A 282 2.79 -16.89 -28.05
N ILE A 283 2.53 -15.81 -28.80
CA ILE A 283 1.34 -14.96 -28.61
C ILE A 283 0.47 -14.82 -29.85
N GLN A 284 0.97 -15.18 -31.04
CA GLN A 284 0.17 -15.35 -32.26
C GLN A 284 0.69 -16.54 -33.07
N TRP A 285 -0.23 -17.16 -33.82
CA TRP A 285 0.02 -18.28 -34.72
C TRP A 285 -0.53 -17.94 -36.11
N ASP A 286 0.08 -18.50 -37.15
CA ASP A 286 -0.43 -18.42 -38.53
C ASP A 286 -1.52 -19.48 -38.80
N ARG A 287 -2.02 -19.51 -40.04
CA ARG A 287 -3.09 -20.43 -40.46
C ARG A 287 -2.66 -21.90 -40.43
N ASP A 288 -1.35 -22.16 -40.42
CA ASP A 288 -0.76 -23.49 -40.40
C ASP A 288 -0.39 -23.92 -38.96
N GLY A 289 -0.78 -23.13 -37.96
CA GLY A 289 -0.52 -23.39 -36.53
C GLY A 289 0.91 -23.10 -36.10
N LYS A 290 1.74 -22.47 -36.95
CA LYS A 290 3.11 -22.11 -36.63
C LYS A 290 3.15 -20.75 -35.92
N VAL A 291 4.05 -20.61 -34.95
CA VAL A 291 4.20 -19.37 -34.17
C VAL A 291 4.63 -18.23 -35.10
N SER A 292 3.77 -17.21 -35.24
CA SER A 292 4.02 -16.03 -36.06
C SER A 292 4.55 -14.86 -35.25
N GLU A 293 4.20 -14.79 -33.96
CA GLU A 293 4.71 -13.76 -33.04
C GLU A 293 4.92 -14.34 -31.64
N ALA A 294 6.08 -14.01 -31.06
CA ALA A 294 6.41 -14.35 -29.68
C ALA A 294 6.72 -13.09 -28.85
N PHE A 295 6.63 -13.25 -27.54
CA PHE A 295 6.99 -12.26 -26.54
C PHE A 295 7.99 -12.86 -25.56
N THR A 296 9.13 -12.20 -25.41
CA THR A 296 10.22 -12.60 -24.51
C THR A 296 10.37 -11.47 -23.50
N PRO A 297 10.05 -11.69 -22.22
CA PRO A 297 10.25 -10.69 -21.18
C PRO A 297 11.74 -10.40 -21.00
N ASP A 298 12.10 -9.14 -20.76
CA ASP A 298 13.50 -8.73 -20.60
C ASP A 298 14.18 -9.42 -19.38
N PHE A 299 13.47 -9.60 -18.26
CA PHE A 299 13.99 -10.25 -17.04
C PHE A 299 12.98 -11.21 -16.41
N TYR A 300 13.47 -12.16 -15.63
CA TYR A 300 12.68 -12.94 -14.68
C TYR A 300 13.34 -13.01 -13.33
N LEU A 301 12.57 -12.70 -12.30
CA LEU A 301 13.03 -12.70 -10.91
C LEU A 301 12.64 -14.05 -10.31
N THR A 302 13.61 -14.96 -10.25
CA THR A 302 13.39 -16.39 -9.99
C THR A 302 12.70 -16.64 -8.66
N GLU A 303 13.06 -15.87 -7.62
CA GLU A 303 12.46 -15.94 -6.29
C GLU A 303 11.00 -15.48 -6.24
N PHE A 304 10.57 -14.65 -7.20
CA PHE A 304 9.27 -13.97 -7.15
C PHE A 304 8.28 -14.47 -8.20
N ASP A 305 8.69 -15.46 -9.01
CA ASP A 305 7.96 -15.91 -10.21
C ASP A 305 7.42 -14.71 -11.02
N LEU A 306 8.27 -13.70 -11.22
CA LEU A 306 7.87 -12.42 -11.80
C LEU A 306 8.70 -12.12 -13.05
N TYR A 307 8.01 -11.99 -14.17
CA TYR A 307 8.57 -11.50 -15.42
C TYR A 307 8.53 -9.97 -15.44
N VAL A 308 9.63 -9.35 -15.90
CA VAL A 308 9.79 -7.90 -15.96
C VAL A 308 10.12 -7.48 -17.38
N GLU A 309 9.38 -6.48 -17.87
CA GLU A 309 9.56 -5.88 -19.18
C GLU A 309 9.94 -4.41 -19.04
N LEU A 310 11.08 -4.02 -19.57
CA LEU A 310 11.53 -2.64 -19.66
C LEU A 310 11.00 -2.01 -20.97
N THR A 311 10.33 -0.86 -20.83
CA THR A 311 9.85 -0.09 -21.99
C THR A 311 10.74 1.12 -22.24
N THR A 312 11.27 1.19 -23.46
CA THR A 312 12.00 2.37 -23.95
C THR A 312 11.08 3.57 -24.16
N MET A 313 11.65 4.78 -24.12
CA MET A 313 10.94 6.05 -24.31
C MET A 313 10.28 6.26 -25.69
N LYS A 314 10.66 5.51 -26.72
CA LYS A 314 10.11 5.70 -28.07
C LYS A 314 8.65 5.21 -28.12
N GLN A 315 7.73 6.17 -28.22
CA GLN A 315 6.28 5.96 -28.17
C GLN A 315 5.76 4.86 -29.12
N SER A 316 6.35 4.72 -30.32
CA SER A 316 5.98 3.67 -31.29
C SER A 316 6.31 2.25 -30.82
N LEU A 317 7.40 2.07 -30.06
CA LEU A 317 7.81 0.78 -29.50
C LEU A 317 6.99 0.42 -28.25
N VAL A 318 6.59 1.42 -27.46
CA VAL A 318 5.72 1.24 -26.28
C VAL A 318 4.36 0.67 -26.65
N THR A 319 3.73 1.16 -27.73
CA THR A 319 2.41 0.68 -28.16
C THR A 319 2.45 -0.78 -28.60
N ARG A 320 3.52 -1.20 -29.29
CA ARG A 320 3.75 -2.61 -29.66
C ARG A 320 4.03 -3.49 -28.45
N LYS A 321 4.96 -3.11 -27.55
CA LYS A 321 5.26 -3.87 -26.31
C LYS A 321 3.99 -4.01 -25.45
N ASN A 322 3.21 -2.94 -25.27
CA ASN A 322 1.97 -2.99 -24.50
C ASN A 322 0.89 -3.88 -25.12
N ARG A 323 0.77 -3.91 -26.46
CA ARG A 323 -0.10 -4.88 -27.14
C ARG A 323 0.33 -6.31 -26.85
N LYS A 324 1.63 -6.61 -26.96
CA LYS A 324 2.16 -7.96 -26.68
C LYS A 324 1.92 -8.37 -25.24
N VAL A 325 2.15 -7.49 -24.26
CA VAL A 325 1.89 -7.77 -22.84
C VAL A 325 0.40 -8.00 -22.58
N LYS A 326 -0.49 -7.25 -23.24
CA LYS A 326 -1.94 -7.49 -23.14
C LYS A 326 -2.32 -8.87 -23.69
N LEU A 327 -1.78 -9.26 -24.84
CA LEU A 327 -1.99 -10.58 -25.43
C LEU A 327 -1.42 -11.70 -24.54
N LEU A 328 -0.22 -11.50 -23.97
CA LEU A 328 0.38 -12.43 -23.03
C LEU A 328 -0.53 -12.65 -21.83
N ARG A 329 -1.06 -11.58 -21.22
CA ARG A 329 -1.99 -11.69 -20.08
C ARG A 329 -3.31 -12.38 -20.42
N GLN A 330 -3.75 -12.30 -21.67
CA GLN A 330 -4.95 -13.00 -22.15
C GLN A 330 -4.69 -14.50 -22.35
N LEU A 331 -3.54 -14.86 -22.93
CA LEU A 331 -3.19 -16.24 -23.28
C LEU A 331 -2.56 -17.02 -22.11
N TYR A 332 -1.83 -16.33 -21.24
CA TYR A 332 -1.15 -16.89 -20.08
C TYR A 332 -1.54 -16.10 -18.81
N PRO A 333 -2.76 -16.28 -18.28
CA PRO A 333 -3.21 -15.54 -17.10
C PRO A 333 -2.41 -15.83 -15.83
N HIS A 334 -1.71 -16.97 -15.79
CA HIS A 334 -0.85 -17.41 -14.69
C HIS A 334 0.54 -16.77 -14.73
N VAL A 335 0.93 -16.12 -15.84
CA VAL A 335 2.24 -15.47 -15.95
C VAL A 335 2.17 -14.09 -15.30
N ASN A 336 2.86 -13.93 -14.18
CA ASN A 336 3.01 -12.64 -13.52
C ASN A 336 4.00 -11.78 -14.30
N ILE A 337 3.50 -10.72 -14.94
CA ILE A 337 4.34 -9.80 -15.71
C ILE A 337 4.11 -8.33 -15.35
N GLN A 338 5.21 -7.60 -15.12
CA GLN A 338 5.20 -6.17 -14.83
C GLN A 338 6.02 -5.37 -15.85
N VAL A 339 5.44 -4.26 -16.32
CA VAL A 339 6.05 -3.37 -17.31
C VAL A 339 6.58 -2.12 -16.60
N PHE A 340 7.85 -1.78 -16.82
CA PHE A 340 8.50 -0.62 -16.24
C PHE A 340 8.84 0.42 -17.32
N TYR A 341 8.58 1.69 -17.02
CA TYR A 341 8.89 2.80 -17.92
C TYR A 341 10.29 3.34 -17.67
N GLN A 342 11.06 3.53 -18.75
CA GLN A 342 12.42 4.07 -18.69
C GLN A 342 12.50 5.47 -18.03
N LYS A 343 11.41 6.28 -17.97
CA LYS A 343 11.41 7.55 -17.21
C LYS A 343 11.54 7.35 -15.70
N ASP A 344 10.79 6.39 -15.17
CA ASP A 344 10.81 6.08 -13.74
C ASP A 344 12.17 5.53 -13.33
N PHE A 345 12.82 4.84 -14.25
CA PHE A 345 14.14 4.27 -14.11
C PHE A 345 15.27 5.28 -14.34
N ALA A 346 15.23 6.11 -15.37
CA ALA A 346 16.23 7.14 -15.64
C ALA A 346 16.30 8.17 -14.52
N ASN A 347 15.16 8.53 -13.91
CA ASN A 347 15.13 9.37 -12.71
C ASN A 347 15.77 8.68 -11.50
N LEU A 348 15.76 7.34 -11.47
CA LEU A 348 16.43 6.47 -10.50
C LEU A 348 17.92 6.23 -10.80
N ILE A 349 18.42 6.70 -11.94
CA ILE A 349 19.82 6.51 -12.36
C ILE A 349 20.54 7.86 -12.28
N PHE A 350 19.97 8.88 -12.89
CA PHE A 350 20.52 10.24 -12.92
C PHE A 350 20.66 10.83 -11.52
N LYS A 351 19.76 10.48 -10.61
CA LYS A 351 19.80 10.97 -9.23
C LYS A 351 20.76 10.19 -8.32
N TYR A 352 21.30 9.05 -8.79
CA TYR A 352 22.11 8.11 -7.99
C TYR A 352 23.50 7.83 -8.55
N GLY A 353 23.96 8.62 -9.52
CA GLY A 353 25.36 8.64 -9.94
C GLY A 353 25.85 7.39 -10.67
N LEU A 354 24.95 6.53 -11.18
CA LEU A 354 25.34 5.36 -11.99
C LEU A 354 25.74 5.73 -13.43
N ALA A 355 25.58 6.98 -13.85
CA ALA A 355 25.93 7.45 -15.20
C ALA A 355 27.34 8.06 -15.32
N GLU A 356 28.03 8.39 -14.22
CA GLU A 356 29.39 8.97 -14.27
C GLU A 356 30.46 8.02 -13.73
N ARG A 357 30.56 6.84 -14.35
CA ARG A 357 31.84 6.12 -14.46
C ARG A 357 32.00 5.52 -15.86
N THR A 358 31.80 6.36 -16.86
CA THR A 358 32.27 6.06 -18.21
C THR A 358 33.23 7.16 -18.63
N ALA A 359 34.48 6.76 -18.84
CA ALA A 359 35.60 7.49 -19.43
C ALA A 359 36.25 8.63 -18.60
N LYS A 360 37.45 8.35 -18.08
CA LYS A 360 38.69 8.85 -18.69
C LYS A 360 39.87 7.93 -18.33
N VAL A 361 40.51 7.44 -19.38
CA VAL A 361 41.87 6.89 -19.40
C VAL A 361 42.87 8.02 -19.17
#